data_AF-A0A059CV91-F1
#
_entry.id   AF-A0A059CV91-F1
#
_cell.length_a   1.000
_cell.length_b   1.000
_cell.length_c   1.000
_cell.angle_alpha   90.00
_cell.angle_beta   90.00
_cell.angle_gamma   90.00
#
_symmetry.space_group_name_H-M   'P 1'
#
loop_
_entity.id
_entity.type
_entity.pdbx_description
1 polymer ?
#
loop_
_entity_poly.entity_id
_entity_poly.type
_entity_poly.pdbx_seq_one_letter_code
_entity_poly.pdbx_strand_id
1 'polypeptide(L)'
;MRDAMNSLGGDPNKINPLVPVDLVIDHSVQVDVARSENAVQANMELEFHWNKERFGFLKWGQLHFIICLLFRLDRGLVVFNTNGLLYPDGVFADSHTTMIDGLGVAGWGVGGIEAEAAMLGQPMSMVLPGVVGFKLTRKLKDGVTATDLVLTVTQMLRKHGVVGKFVEFYGEGMSELSLADCATIANMSPKYGATMGFFPVDHVTLQYLKLTGRCEETVAMIESYLRANKMFVDYNEPQVERTYSSYLELDLKDVEPCISVPLKEMKADWHAYLDNRVGFKGFAVPKDLLGNVAEFTFHGTPAQLRHGDVVIAAITSCTNTSNPSVMLGAALVARKACELGLEVKPWIKTSLAPGSGVVTKYLQKSGLQTYLNQLGFHIVGYGCTTCIGNSGDIDESVASAITENGRD
;
A
#
# COMPACT_ATOMS: atom_id res chain seq x y z
N MET A 1 4.49 -0.98 31.52
CA MET A 1 3.86 0.21 32.16
C MET A 1 3.01 -0.14 33.38
N ARG A 2 2.05 -1.09 33.29
CA ARG A 2 1.22 -1.52 34.43
C ARG A 2 2.03 -1.94 35.66
N ASP A 3 3.06 -2.77 35.48
CA ASP A 3 3.92 -3.21 36.58
C ASP A 3 4.68 -2.06 37.23
N ALA A 4 5.18 -1.12 36.42
CA ALA A 4 5.84 0.09 36.91
C ALA A 4 4.87 0.96 37.72
N MET A 5 3.65 1.18 37.23
CA MET A 5 2.59 1.91 37.95
C MET A 5 2.29 1.25 39.31
N ASN A 6 2.20 -0.08 39.34
CA ASN A 6 1.99 -0.84 40.58
C ASN A 6 3.17 -0.68 41.55
N SER A 7 4.41 -0.78 41.05
CA SER A 7 5.63 -0.65 41.88
C SER A 7 5.78 0.73 42.53
N LEU A 8 5.21 1.76 41.90
CA LEU A 8 5.16 3.13 42.40
C LEU A 8 3.94 3.40 43.31
N GLY A 9 3.12 2.38 43.60
CA GLY A 9 1.91 2.50 44.43
C GLY A 9 0.70 3.13 43.74
N GLY A 10 0.74 3.29 42.41
CA GLY A 10 -0.37 3.79 41.60
C GLY A 10 -1.32 2.69 41.12
N ASP A 11 -2.49 3.09 40.59
CA ASP A 11 -3.48 2.16 40.03
C ASP A 11 -3.07 1.72 38.60
N PRO A 12 -2.74 0.44 38.37
CA PRO A 12 -2.35 -0.06 37.05
C PRO A 12 -3.47 0.04 36.00
N ASN A 13 -4.73 0.12 36.42
CA ASN A 13 -5.86 0.24 35.50
C ASN A 13 -5.91 1.60 34.80
N LYS A 14 -5.14 2.59 35.27
CA LYS A 14 -4.94 3.85 34.53
C LYS A 14 -4.12 3.68 33.26
N ILE A 15 -3.38 2.58 33.13
CA ILE A 15 -2.72 2.20 31.89
C ILE A 15 -3.75 1.46 31.02
N ASN A 16 -4.59 2.24 30.36
CA ASN A 16 -5.59 1.78 29.39
C ASN A 16 -5.80 2.84 28.31
N PRO A 17 -6.07 2.42 27.05
CA PRO A 17 -6.41 3.36 25.99
C PRO A 17 -7.62 4.24 26.35
N LEU A 18 -7.47 5.55 26.17
CA LEU A 18 -8.50 6.57 26.33
C LEU A 18 -9.16 6.94 25.00
N VAL A 19 -8.59 6.47 23.89
CA VAL A 19 -9.09 6.62 22.53
C VAL A 19 -9.30 5.24 21.91
N PRO A 20 -10.15 5.11 20.88
CA PRO A 20 -10.29 3.85 20.15
C PRO A 20 -8.93 3.37 19.61
N VAL A 21 -8.65 2.07 19.79
CA VAL A 21 -7.45 1.43 19.25
C VAL A 21 -7.88 0.24 18.43
N ASP A 22 -7.44 0.20 17.18
CA ASP A 22 -7.67 -0.89 16.25
C ASP A 22 -6.35 -1.56 15.89
N LEU A 23 -6.23 -2.86 16.14
CA LEU A 23 -5.04 -3.65 15.77
C LEU A 23 -5.35 -4.57 14.58
N VAL A 24 -4.45 -4.60 13.60
CA VAL A 24 -4.51 -5.50 12.44
C VAL A 24 -3.33 -6.46 12.50
N ILE A 25 -3.58 -7.75 12.30
CA ILE A 25 -2.53 -8.77 12.17
C ILE A 25 -2.41 -9.11 10.69
N ASP A 26 -1.40 -8.56 10.03
CA ASP A 26 -1.17 -8.69 8.59
C ASP A 26 0.32 -8.82 8.21
N HIS A 27 1.22 -8.61 9.17
CA HIS A 27 2.68 -8.71 9.00
C HIS A 27 3.25 -10.10 9.33
N SER A 28 2.40 -11.10 9.62
CA SER A 28 2.84 -12.45 10.02
C SER A 28 2.74 -13.50 8.92
N VAL A 29 1.83 -13.33 7.95
CA VAL A 29 1.69 -14.27 6.84
C VAL A 29 2.89 -14.20 5.89
N GLN A 30 3.40 -15.37 5.51
CA GLN A 30 4.48 -15.55 4.54
C GLN A 30 3.98 -16.33 3.32
N VAL A 31 4.66 -16.18 2.19
CA VAL A 31 4.33 -16.89 0.95
C VAL A 31 5.13 -18.19 0.85
N ASP A 32 4.95 -19.11 1.79
CA ASP A 32 5.64 -20.40 1.80
C ASP A 32 5.16 -21.29 0.65
N VAL A 33 3.84 -21.32 0.44
CA VAL A 33 3.18 -22.00 -0.67
C VAL A 33 2.66 -20.95 -1.66
N ALA A 34 3.01 -21.12 -2.93
CA ALA A 34 2.56 -20.29 -4.05
C ALA A 34 2.05 -21.17 -5.19
N ARG A 35 1.40 -20.57 -6.20
CA ARG A 35 0.92 -21.26 -7.42
C ARG A 35 0.05 -22.50 -7.17
N SER A 36 -0.67 -22.54 -6.05
CA SER A 36 -1.51 -23.67 -5.67
C SER A 36 -2.88 -23.18 -5.19
N GLU A 37 -3.93 -23.93 -5.49
CA GLU A 37 -5.28 -23.65 -4.99
C GLU A 37 -5.34 -23.71 -3.44
N ASN A 38 -4.49 -24.52 -2.82
CA ASN A 38 -4.43 -24.66 -1.35
C ASN A 38 -3.48 -23.64 -0.68
N ALA A 39 -2.87 -22.72 -1.44
CA ALA A 39 -1.84 -21.82 -0.93
C ALA A 39 -2.31 -20.99 0.28
N VAL A 40 -3.52 -20.43 0.23
CA VAL A 40 -4.09 -19.63 1.35
C VAL A 40 -4.13 -20.43 2.64
N GLN A 41 -4.72 -21.62 2.60
CA GLN A 41 -4.89 -22.43 3.80
C GLN A 41 -3.54 -22.87 4.36
N ALA A 42 -2.65 -23.36 3.51
CA ALA A 42 -1.32 -23.81 3.92
C ALA A 42 -0.51 -22.68 4.58
N ASN A 43 -0.49 -21.49 3.98
CA ASN A 43 0.23 -20.34 4.54
C ASN A 43 -0.37 -19.85 5.85
N MET A 44 -1.71 -19.87 5.98
CA MET A 44 -2.37 -19.53 7.25
C MET A 44 -2.09 -20.55 8.36
N GLU A 45 -2.03 -21.85 8.04
CA GLU A 45 -1.68 -22.89 9.01
C GLU A 45 -0.25 -22.71 9.53
N LEU A 46 0.71 -22.42 8.65
CA LEU A 46 2.09 -22.10 9.01
C LEU A 46 2.19 -20.81 9.84
N GLU A 47 1.48 -19.76 9.43
CA GLU A 47 1.40 -18.49 10.17
C GLU A 47 0.94 -18.73 11.61
N PHE A 48 -0.16 -19.47 11.81
CA PHE A 48 -0.69 -19.80 13.14
C PHE A 48 0.27 -20.67 13.94
N HIS A 49 0.96 -21.61 13.30
CA HIS A 49 1.91 -22.49 13.97
C HIS A 49 3.10 -21.68 14.53
N TRP A 50 3.72 -20.84 13.71
CA TRP A 50 4.91 -20.06 14.10
C TRP A 50 4.59 -18.88 15.02
N ASN A 51 3.40 -18.28 14.89
CA ASN A 51 3.04 -17.08 15.66
C ASN A 51 2.09 -17.36 16.83
N LYS A 52 1.90 -18.62 17.23
CA LYS A 52 0.97 -19.03 18.29
C LYS A 52 1.13 -18.23 19.58
N GLU A 53 2.38 -18.03 20.03
CA GLU A 53 2.67 -17.26 21.25
C GLU A 53 2.28 -15.78 21.07
N ARG A 54 2.68 -15.16 19.96
CA ARG A 54 2.35 -13.76 19.65
C ARG A 54 0.85 -13.54 19.55
N PHE A 55 0.13 -14.44 18.90
CA PHE A 55 -1.33 -14.37 18.79
C PHE A 55 -2.01 -14.60 20.15
N GLY A 56 -1.49 -15.50 20.97
CA GLY A 56 -1.91 -15.66 22.36
C GLY A 56 -1.73 -14.38 23.18
N PHE A 57 -0.58 -13.72 23.04
CA PHE A 57 -0.27 -12.47 23.72
C PHE A 57 -1.16 -11.31 23.25
N LEU A 58 -1.34 -11.14 21.93
CA LEU A 58 -2.23 -10.10 21.39
C LEU A 58 -3.68 -10.32 21.79
N LYS A 59 -4.15 -11.57 21.78
CA LYS A 59 -5.49 -11.93 22.26
C LYS A 59 -5.65 -11.68 23.76
N TRP A 60 -4.62 -11.97 24.55
CA TRP A 60 -4.61 -11.59 25.96
C TRP A 60 -4.71 -10.06 26.11
N GLY A 61 -3.94 -9.29 25.32
CA GLY A 61 -3.99 -7.84 25.31
C GLY A 61 -5.38 -7.29 25.00
N GLN A 62 -6.05 -7.84 23.98
CA GLN A 62 -7.43 -7.48 23.62
C GLN A 62 -8.43 -7.66 24.78
N LEU A 63 -8.25 -8.68 25.62
CA LEU A 63 -9.15 -8.95 26.75
C LEU A 63 -8.87 -8.04 27.96
N HIS A 64 -7.65 -7.50 28.07
CA HIS A 64 -7.19 -6.77 29.26
C HIS A 64 -7.00 -5.27 29.02
N PHE A 65 -7.15 -4.82 27.78
CA PHE A 65 -7.17 -3.42 27.34
C PHE A 65 -8.40 -3.22 26.43
N ILE A 66 -8.94 -2.01 26.37
CA ILE A 66 -10.04 -1.68 25.43
C ILE A 66 -9.45 -1.52 24.01
N ILE A 67 -9.04 -2.64 23.41
CA ILE A 67 -8.48 -2.71 22.06
C ILE A 67 -9.48 -3.44 21.17
N CYS A 68 -9.90 -2.78 20.11
CA CYS A 68 -10.63 -3.38 19.00
C CYS A 68 -9.61 -3.97 17.99
N LEU A 69 -10.02 -4.99 17.23
CA LEU A 69 -9.23 -5.47 16.09
C LEU A 69 -9.93 -5.08 14.78
N LEU A 70 -9.12 -4.71 13.81
CA LEU A 70 -9.39 -4.24 12.44
C LEU A 70 -9.61 -2.73 12.24
N PHE A 71 -8.52 -2.02 11.88
CA PHE A 71 -8.57 -0.79 11.10
C PHE A 71 -8.38 -1.08 9.61
N ARG A 72 -9.13 -0.40 8.77
CA ARG A 72 -9.05 -0.48 7.31
C ARG A 72 -9.62 0.82 6.73
N LEU A 73 -9.26 1.16 5.49
CA LEU A 73 -9.85 2.29 4.76
C LEU A 73 -11.40 2.24 4.70
N ASP A 74 -11.98 1.03 4.61
CA ASP A 74 -13.43 0.82 4.63
C ASP A 74 -14.08 1.06 6.00
N ARG A 75 -13.29 1.42 7.03
CA ARG A 75 -13.76 1.78 8.38
C ARG A 75 -13.44 3.20 8.83
N GLY A 76 -12.61 3.96 8.09
CA GLY A 76 -12.40 5.38 8.38
C GLY A 76 -13.73 6.13 8.45
N LEU A 77 -13.95 6.90 9.52
CA LEU A 77 -15.25 7.52 9.77
C LEU A 77 -15.36 8.92 9.15
N VAL A 78 -14.22 9.53 8.81
CA VAL A 78 -14.09 10.91 8.30
C VAL A 78 -14.51 11.97 9.32
N VAL A 79 -15.67 11.79 9.96
CA VAL A 79 -16.18 12.60 11.07
C VAL A 79 -16.71 11.66 12.15
N PHE A 80 -16.21 11.82 13.39
CA PHE A 80 -16.75 11.15 14.57
C PHE A 80 -17.98 11.87 15.09
N ASN A 81 -18.89 11.10 15.70
CA ASN A 81 -19.95 11.62 16.55
C ASN A 81 -19.82 11.01 17.94
N THR A 82 -19.28 11.78 18.89
CA THR A 82 -19.16 11.36 20.29
C THR A 82 -20.13 12.15 21.14
N ASN A 83 -21.24 11.52 21.52
CA ASN A 83 -22.27 12.11 22.37
C ASN A 83 -22.79 13.48 21.86
N GLY A 84 -22.97 13.61 20.54
CA GLY A 84 -23.45 14.83 19.89
C GLY A 84 -22.35 15.83 19.52
N LEU A 85 -21.10 15.58 19.90
CA LEU A 85 -19.95 16.36 19.44
C LEU A 85 -19.40 15.76 18.15
N LEU A 86 -19.41 16.56 17.08
CA LEU A 86 -18.85 16.20 15.78
C LEU A 86 -17.44 16.77 15.62
N TYR A 87 -16.50 15.94 15.16
CA TYR A 87 -15.11 16.34 14.89
C TYR A 87 -14.48 15.46 13.81
N PRO A 88 -13.45 15.93 13.08
CA PRO A 88 -12.81 15.15 12.03
C PRO A 88 -12.09 13.93 12.62
N ASP A 89 -12.05 12.85 11.85
CA ASP A 89 -11.25 11.66 12.14
C ASP A 89 -9.75 11.98 12.03
N GLY A 90 -8.93 11.26 12.80
CA GLY A 90 -7.48 11.33 12.76
C GLY A 90 -6.86 10.07 13.36
N VAL A 91 -5.79 9.57 12.75
CA VAL A 91 -5.24 8.24 13.10
C VAL A 91 -3.71 8.20 13.04
N PHE A 92 -3.09 7.51 13.99
CA PHE A 92 -1.64 7.33 14.07
C PHE A 92 -1.31 5.86 14.29
N ALA A 93 -0.51 5.27 13.40
CA ALA A 93 -0.10 3.87 13.50
C ALA A 93 1.24 3.64 12.77
N ASP A 94 1.28 2.72 11.80
CA ASP A 94 2.49 2.39 11.03
C ASP A 94 2.83 3.46 9.97
N SER A 95 4.01 3.34 9.35
CA SER A 95 4.49 4.30 8.34
C SER A 95 3.48 4.59 7.21
N HIS A 96 2.72 3.61 6.73
CA HIS A 96 1.76 3.76 5.63
C HIS A 96 0.34 4.11 6.12
N THR A 97 0.16 4.46 7.39
CA THR A 97 -1.10 5.03 7.90
C THR A 97 -1.59 6.20 7.03
N THR A 98 -0.65 6.94 6.42
CA THR A 98 -0.90 8.02 5.45
C THR A 98 -1.77 7.61 4.26
N MET A 99 -1.98 6.31 4.01
CA MET A 99 -2.97 5.85 3.02
C MET A 99 -4.38 6.39 3.28
N ILE A 100 -4.75 6.59 4.55
CA ILE A 100 -6.05 7.15 4.95
C ILE A 100 -6.22 8.61 4.53
N ASP A 101 -5.12 9.31 4.26
CA ASP A 101 -5.17 10.72 3.84
C ASP A 101 -5.86 10.89 2.48
N GLY A 102 -5.92 9.82 1.67
CA GLY A 102 -6.71 9.76 0.44
C GLY A 102 -8.24 9.81 0.66
N LEU A 103 -8.69 9.54 1.89
CA LEU A 103 -10.09 9.63 2.35
C LEU A 103 -10.36 10.98 3.05
N GLY A 104 -9.38 11.89 3.10
CA GLY A 104 -9.49 13.18 3.80
C GLY A 104 -9.43 13.09 5.32
N VAL A 105 -8.88 12.00 5.85
CA VAL A 105 -8.58 11.81 7.28
C VAL A 105 -7.11 12.12 7.50
N ALA A 106 -6.78 12.98 8.45
CA ALA A 106 -5.38 13.27 8.74
C ALA A 106 -4.74 12.11 9.51
N GLY A 107 -3.82 11.36 8.89
CA GLY A 107 -3.14 10.27 9.56
C GLY A 107 -1.72 10.02 9.10
N TRP A 108 -0.86 9.57 10.00
CA TRP A 108 0.54 9.29 9.68
C TRP A 108 1.17 8.28 10.61
N GLY A 109 2.34 7.78 10.20
CA GLY A 109 3.10 6.84 11.00
C GLY A 109 3.80 7.48 12.18
N VAL A 110 3.74 6.79 13.32
CA VAL A 110 4.44 7.15 14.56
C VAL A 110 5.15 5.93 15.13
N GLY A 111 6.11 6.14 16.03
CA GLY A 111 6.72 5.05 16.78
C GLY A 111 5.73 4.44 17.77
N GLY A 112 6.00 3.21 18.21
CA GLY A 112 5.14 2.52 19.18
C GLY A 112 5.01 3.26 20.51
N ILE A 113 6.07 3.94 20.97
CA ILE A 113 6.07 4.70 22.22
C ILE A 113 5.18 5.95 22.08
N GLU A 114 5.26 6.67 20.96
CA GLU A 114 4.40 7.81 20.67
C GLU A 114 2.93 7.39 20.57
N ALA A 115 2.66 6.25 19.92
CA ALA A 115 1.32 5.67 19.85
C ALA A 115 0.79 5.32 21.26
N GLU A 116 1.59 4.63 22.09
CA GLU A 116 1.22 4.30 23.47
C GLU A 116 0.93 5.56 24.31
N ALA A 117 1.75 6.61 24.17
CA ALA A 117 1.53 7.87 24.85
C ALA A 117 0.22 8.55 24.41
N ALA A 118 -0.06 8.56 23.10
CA ALA A 118 -1.31 9.09 22.56
C ALA A 118 -2.53 8.28 23.03
N MET A 119 -2.41 6.95 23.09
CA MET A 119 -3.44 6.07 23.65
C MET A 119 -3.75 6.42 25.10
N LEU A 120 -2.77 6.87 25.88
CA LEU A 120 -2.93 7.30 27.27
C LEU A 120 -3.35 8.78 27.42
N GLY A 121 -3.73 9.43 26.31
CA GLY A 121 -4.25 10.80 26.28
C GLY A 121 -3.19 11.89 26.21
N GLN A 122 -1.91 11.54 25.99
CA GLN A 122 -0.88 12.54 25.77
C GLN A 122 -1.03 13.16 24.38
N PRO A 123 -1.17 14.49 24.25
CA PRO A 123 -1.16 15.14 22.94
C PRO A 123 0.17 14.91 22.23
N MET A 124 0.11 14.70 20.91
CA MET A 124 1.32 14.58 20.11
C MET A 124 2.03 15.93 20.01
N SER A 125 3.33 15.92 20.30
CA SER A 125 4.18 17.10 20.16
C SER A 125 4.80 17.12 18.77
N MET A 126 4.51 18.15 17.98
CA MET A 126 5.12 18.36 16.67
C MET A 126 5.38 19.85 16.40
N VAL A 127 6.43 20.13 15.64
CA VAL A 127 6.63 21.47 15.06
C VAL A 127 5.54 21.69 14.02
N LEU A 128 4.91 22.87 14.00
CA LEU A 128 3.93 23.21 12.97
C LEU A 128 4.58 23.06 11.58
N PRO A 129 4.13 22.10 10.75
CA PRO A 129 4.85 21.76 9.53
C PRO A 129 4.54 22.78 8.43
N GLY A 130 5.51 22.99 7.54
CA GLY A 130 5.22 23.63 6.26
C GLY A 130 4.33 22.72 5.41
N VAL A 131 3.49 23.32 4.55
CA VAL A 131 2.58 22.59 3.66
C VAL A 131 3.00 22.84 2.21
N VAL A 132 3.26 21.78 1.45
CA VAL A 132 3.52 21.84 0.01
C VAL A 132 2.21 21.62 -0.73
N GLY A 133 1.77 22.62 -1.49
CA GLY A 133 0.63 22.47 -2.38
C GLY A 133 1.07 21.73 -3.64
N PHE A 134 0.43 20.59 -3.92
CA PHE A 134 0.69 19.79 -5.13
C PHE A 134 -0.52 19.85 -6.06
N LYS A 135 -0.42 20.68 -7.09
CA LYS A 135 -1.51 20.92 -8.04
C LYS A 135 -1.55 19.82 -9.10
N LEU A 136 -2.72 19.21 -9.27
CA LEU A 136 -3.02 18.27 -10.35
C LEU A 136 -3.93 18.94 -11.38
N THR A 137 -3.58 18.81 -12.66
CA THR A 137 -4.35 19.36 -13.78
C THR A 137 -4.64 18.30 -14.84
N ARG A 138 -5.69 18.54 -15.66
CA ARG A 138 -6.15 17.63 -16.72
C ARG A 138 -6.38 16.19 -16.19
N LYS A 139 -6.28 15.19 -17.05
CA LYS A 139 -6.59 13.78 -16.76
C LYS A 139 -5.49 12.84 -17.26
N LEU A 140 -5.40 11.67 -16.62
CA LEU A 140 -4.49 10.60 -17.04
C LEU A 140 -4.86 10.11 -18.45
N LYS A 141 -3.83 9.66 -19.20
CA LYS A 141 -4.03 9.00 -20.50
C LYS A 141 -4.53 7.56 -20.31
N ASP A 142 -5.24 7.04 -21.29
CA ASP A 142 -5.63 5.63 -21.32
C ASP A 142 -4.39 4.72 -21.23
N GLY A 143 -4.47 3.68 -20.41
CA GLY A 143 -3.37 2.75 -20.16
C GLY A 143 -2.35 3.22 -19.09
N VAL A 144 -2.50 4.45 -18.57
CA VAL A 144 -1.75 4.92 -17.39
C VAL A 144 -2.52 4.59 -16.13
N THR A 145 -1.82 4.13 -15.10
CA THR A 145 -2.40 3.61 -13.84
C THR A 145 -2.11 4.54 -12.66
N ALA A 146 -2.81 4.31 -11.54
CA ALA A 146 -2.50 4.95 -10.26
C ALA A 146 -1.05 4.69 -9.81
N THR A 147 -0.50 3.51 -10.15
CA THR A 147 0.90 3.16 -9.88
C THR A 147 1.86 4.09 -10.60
N ASP A 148 1.59 4.38 -11.87
CA ASP A 148 2.43 5.28 -12.67
C ASP A 148 2.40 6.71 -12.13
N LEU A 149 1.20 7.16 -11.75
CA LEU A 149 1.00 8.46 -11.13
C LEU A 149 1.75 8.58 -9.81
N VAL A 150 1.62 7.61 -8.90
CA VAL A 150 2.30 7.71 -7.59
C VAL A 150 3.82 7.63 -7.71
N LEU A 151 4.36 6.85 -8.65
CA LEU A 151 5.81 6.80 -8.89
C LEU A 151 6.32 8.15 -9.41
N THR A 152 5.59 8.79 -10.32
CA THR A 152 5.88 10.12 -10.84
C THR A 152 5.85 11.17 -9.72
N VAL A 153 4.77 11.19 -8.93
CA VAL A 153 4.61 12.07 -7.76
C VAL A 153 5.72 11.85 -6.74
N THR A 154 6.06 10.60 -6.45
CA THR A 154 7.14 10.24 -5.52
C THR A 154 8.48 10.81 -5.98
N GLN A 155 8.80 10.69 -7.27
CA GLN A 155 10.03 11.24 -7.83
C GLN A 155 10.08 12.78 -7.71
N MET A 156 8.98 13.46 -8.05
CA MET A 156 8.89 14.92 -7.98
C MET A 156 9.04 15.44 -6.54
N LEU A 157 8.32 14.84 -5.60
CA LEU A 157 8.35 15.23 -4.18
C LEU A 157 9.71 14.94 -3.53
N ARG A 158 10.36 13.82 -3.87
CA ARG A 158 11.74 13.54 -3.43
C ARG A 158 12.71 14.61 -3.90
N LYS A 159 12.62 15.01 -5.18
CA LYS A 159 13.47 16.05 -5.76
C LYS A 159 13.24 17.41 -5.11
N HIS A 160 12.00 17.71 -4.74
CA HIS A 160 11.63 18.97 -4.08
C HIS A 160 12.06 19.05 -2.61
N GLY A 161 12.08 17.92 -1.90
CA GLY A 161 12.46 17.85 -0.50
C GLY A 161 11.32 18.22 0.44
N VAL A 162 10.54 17.21 0.83
CA VAL A 162 9.34 17.34 1.68
C VAL A 162 9.46 16.69 3.06
N VAL A 163 10.69 16.37 3.48
CA VAL A 163 10.95 15.81 4.82
C VAL A 163 10.46 16.76 5.92
N GLY A 164 9.62 16.24 6.82
CA GLY A 164 9.02 17.00 7.93
C GLY A 164 7.93 18.00 7.51
N LYS A 165 7.44 17.91 6.27
CA LYS A 165 6.37 18.75 5.72
C LYS A 165 5.11 17.93 5.46
N PHE A 166 3.99 18.61 5.35
CA PHE A 166 2.77 18.07 4.76
C PHE A 166 2.76 18.32 3.26
N VAL A 167 2.13 17.43 2.52
CA VAL A 167 1.76 17.64 1.11
C VAL A 167 0.24 17.67 1.06
N GLU A 168 -0.34 18.69 0.44
CA GLU A 168 -1.78 18.77 0.18
C GLU A 168 -2.01 18.80 -1.32
N PHE A 169 -2.81 17.85 -1.81
CA PHE A 169 -3.16 17.74 -3.22
C PHE A 169 -4.39 18.60 -3.54
N TYR A 170 -4.34 19.32 -4.65
CA TYR A 170 -5.42 20.21 -5.08
C TYR A 170 -5.44 20.38 -6.61
N GLY A 171 -6.42 21.11 -7.13
CA GLY A 171 -6.52 21.43 -8.57
C GLY A 171 -7.62 20.65 -9.29
N GLU A 172 -7.88 21.02 -10.55
CA GLU A 172 -8.95 20.44 -11.37
C GLU A 172 -8.77 18.94 -11.63
N GLY A 173 -7.54 18.43 -11.65
CA GLY A 173 -7.26 17.02 -11.90
C GLY A 173 -7.73 16.10 -10.78
N MET A 174 -8.09 16.66 -9.61
CA MET A 174 -8.59 15.89 -8.48
C MET A 174 -9.93 15.23 -8.76
N SER A 175 -10.83 15.88 -9.53
CA SER A 175 -12.14 15.29 -9.86
C SER A 175 -12.06 14.10 -10.83
N GLU A 176 -10.89 13.89 -11.45
CA GLU A 176 -10.64 12.79 -12.38
C GLU A 176 -10.08 11.55 -11.68
N LEU A 177 -9.69 11.67 -10.40
CA LEU A 177 -9.11 10.57 -9.62
C LEU A 177 -10.19 9.87 -8.82
N SER A 178 -10.16 8.53 -8.81
CA SER A 178 -10.96 7.77 -7.86
C SER A 178 -10.34 7.85 -6.47
N LEU A 179 -11.13 7.59 -5.43
CA LEU A 179 -10.60 7.55 -4.06
C LEU A 179 -9.47 6.53 -3.90
N ALA A 180 -9.54 5.42 -4.63
CA ALA A 180 -8.48 4.43 -4.60
C ALA A 180 -7.17 4.96 -5.19
N ASP A 181 -7.23 5.84 -6.19
CA ASP A 181 -6.04 6.49 -6.77
C ASP A 181 -5.43 7.48 -5.77
N CYS A 182 -6.28 8.28 -5.11
CA CYS A 182 -5.85 9.18 -4.02
C CYS A 182 -5.17 8.40 -2.89
N ALA A 183 -5.77 7.29 -2.44
CA ALA A 183 -5.20 6.43 -1.41
C ALA A 183 -3.87 5.80 -1.84
N THR A 184 -3.72 5.40 -3.11
CA THR A 184 -2.45 4.92 -3.68
C THR A 184 -1.36 5.99 -3.57
N ILE A 185 -1.67 7.24 -3.88
CA ILE A 185 -0.71 8.36 -3.79
C ILE A 185 -0.34 8.68 -2.33
N ALA A 186 -1.34 8.77 -1.46
CA ALA A 186 -1.19 9.08 -0.06
C ALA A 186 -0.41 8.01 0.72
N ASN A 187 -0.58 6.73 0.36
CA ASN A 187 0.15 5.59 0.93
C ASN A 187 1.67 5.71 0.77
N MET A 188 2.14 6.35 -0.31
CA MET A 188 3.57 6.50 -0.59
C MET A 188 4.22 7.69 0.12
N SER A 189 3.51 8.41 1.00
CA SER A 189 4.06 9.54 1.78
C SER A 189 5.42 9.29 2.42
N PRO A 190 5.65 8.18 3.12
CA PRO A 190 6.98 7.90 3.69
C PRO A 190 8.06 7.69 2.63
N LYS A 191 7.70 7.26 1.41
CA LYS A 191 8.66 7.04 0.33
C LYS A 191 9.16 8.36 -0.23
N TYR A 192 8.32 9.39 -0.34
CA TYR A 192 8.78 10.72 -0.74
C TYR A 192 9.18 11.62 0.43
N GLY A 193 9.00 11.15 1.66
CA GLY A 193 9.52 11.75 2.88
C GLY A 193 8.57 12.70 3.59
N ALA A 194 7.36 12.91 3.07
CA ALA A 194 6.37 13.75 3.74
C ALA A 194 5.85 13.06 5.00
N THR A 195 5.42 13.86 5.98
CA THR A 195 4.70 13.34 7.15
C THR A 195 3.32 12.80 6.74
N MET A 196 2.63 13.51 5.84
CA MET A 196 1.32 13.10 5.31
C MET A 196 1.12 13.61 3.87
N GLY A 197 0.22 12.96 3.13
CA GLY A 197 -0.11 13.28 1.73
C GLY A 197 -1.63 13.45 1.56
N PHE A 198 -2.13 14.63 1.88
CA PHE A 198 -3.54 14.91 2.15
C PHE A 198 -4.38 15.21 0.92
N PHE A 199 -5.51 14.52 0.80
CA PHE A 199 -6.56 14.77 -0.20
C PHE A 199 -7.81 15.26 0.54
N PRO A 200 -8.22 16.53 0.38
CA PRO A 200 -9.42 17.04 1.03
C PRO A 200 -10.68 16.25 0.67
N VAL A 201 -11.65 16.19 1.58
CA VAL A 201 -12.93 15.52 1.34
C VAL A 201 -13.73 16.25 0.27
N ASP A 202 -14.19 15.51 -0.73
CA ASP A 202 -15.02 15.99 -1.81
C ASP A 202 -16.19 15.03 -2.12
N HIS A 203 -16.89 15.29 -3.22
CA HIS A 203 -18.00 14.46 -3.68
C HIS A 203 -17.60 13.02 -4.04
N VAL A 204 -16.37 12.78 -4.52
CA VAL A 204 -15.84 11.43 -4.79
C VAL A 204 -15.64 10.67 -3.48
N THR A 205 -15.17 11.36 -2.43
CA THR A 205 -15.09 10.80 -1.08
C THR A 205 -16.46 10.35 -0.57
N LEU A 206 -17.49 11.19 -0.69
CA LEU A 206 -18.85 10.85 -0.24
C LEU A 206 -19.44 9.66 -1.02
N GLN A 207 -19.20 9.59 -2.33
CA GLN A 207 -19.61 8.45 -3.15
C GLN A 207 -18.92 7.15 -2.72
N TYR A 208 -17.63 7.21 -2.39
CA TYR A 208 -16.90 6.04 -1.89
C TYR A 208 -17.47 5.55 -0.55
N LEU A 209 -17.81 6.46 0.38
CA LEU A 209 -18.44 6.09 1.66
C LEU A 209 -19.77 5.34 1.42
N LYS A 210 -20.61 5.81 0.50
CA LYS A 210 -21.85 5.11 0.13
C LYS A 210 -21.57 3.73 -0.48
N LEU A 211 -20.63 3.65 -1.42
CA LEU A 211 -20.25 2.41 -2.12
C LEU A 211 -19.77 1.31 -1.15
N THR A 212 -19.13 1.72 -0.07
CA THR A 212 -18.58 0.83 0.97
C THR A 212 -19.57 0.54 2.09
N GLY A 213 -20.82 0.97 1.95
CA GLY A 213 -21.94 0.59 2.84
C GLY A 213 -22.19 1.55 4.00
N ARG A 214 -21.61 2.76 4.03
CA ARG A 214 -22.04 3.79 4.98
C ARG A 214 -23.44 4.27 4.61
N CYS A 215 -24.32 4.42 5.61
CA CYS A 215 -25.70 4.81 5.36
C CYS A 215 -25.81 6.29 4.94
N GLU A 216 -26.87 6.61 4.18
CA GLU A 216 -27.15 7.95 3.67
C GLU A 216 -27.17 9.03 4.77
N GLU A 217 -27.74 8.71 5.94
CA GLU A 217 -27.80 9.62 7.09
C GLU A 217 -26.41 9.99 7.61
N THR A 218 -25.50 9.02 7.68
CA THR A 218 -24.12 9.26 8.12
C THR A 218 -23.36 10.10 7.12
N VAL A 219 -23.52 9.80 5.82
CA VAL A 219 -22.85 10.56 4.75
C VAL A 219 -23.36 12.00 4.68
N ALA A 220 -24.67 12.22 4.85
CA ALA A 220 -25.25 13.56 4.90
C ALA A 220 -24.77 14.36 6.13
N MET A 221 -24.61 13.69 7.28
CA MET A 221 -24.05 14.30 8.49
C MET A 221 -22.58 14.70 8.30
N ILE A 222 -21.76 13.84 7.68
CA ILE A 222 -20.37 14.13 7.33
C ILE A 222 -20.29 15.35 6.41
N GLU A 223 -21.05 15.36 5.30
CA GLU A 223 -21.04 16.48 4.35
C GLU A 223 -21.47 17.79 5.02
N SER A 224 -22.56 17.77 5.78
CA SER A 224 -23.09 18.96 6.46
C SER A 224 -22.07 19.54 7.45
N TYR A 225 -21.42 18.68 8.24
CA TYR A 225 -20.38 19.08 9.17
C TYR A 225 -19.18 19.71 8.44
N LEU A 226 -18.66 19.06 7.40
CA LEU A 226 -17.48 19.53 6.70
C LEU A 226 -17.75 20.85 5.95
N ARG A 227 -18.91 21.00 5.32
CA ARG A 227 -19.32 22.27 4.68
C ARG A 227 -19.45 23.39 5.71
N ALA A 228 -20.10 23.15 6.85
CA ALA A 228 -20.24 24.16 7.91
C ALA A 228 -18.88 24.64 8.45
N ASN A 229 -17.86 23.76 8.44
CA ASN A 229 -16.51 24.05 8.91
C ASN A 229 -15.51 24.43 7.80
N LYS A 230 -15.97 24.61 6.55
CA LYS A 230 -15.12 24.92 5.38
C LYS A 230 -14.01 23.89 5.12
N MET A 231 -14.30 22.62 5.40
CA MET A 231 -13.40 21.47 5.21
C MET A 231 -13.85 20.56 4.05
N PHE A 232 -14.88 20.96 3.30
CA PHE A 232 -15.36 20.24 2.12
C PHE A 232 -14.94 20.97 0.85
N VAL A 233 -14.47 20.23 -0.16
CA VAL A 233 -14.11 20.76 -1.48
C VAL A 233 -15.23 20.47 -2.47
N ASP A 234 -15.84 21.54 -2.98
CA ASP A 234 -16.83 21.46 -4.04
C ASP A 234 -16.28 22.14 -5.30
N TYR A 235 -15.89 21.35 -6.31
CA TYR A 235 -15.26 21.88 -7.53
C TYR A 235 -16.22 22.72 -8.40
N ASN A 236 -17.52 22.75 -8.10
CA ASN A 236 -18.48 23.64 -8.77
C ASN A 236 -18.54 25.03 -8.14
N GLU A 237 -17.95 25.21 -6.96
CA GLU A 237 -17.87 26.50 -6.27
C GLU A 237 -16.55 27.21 -6.57
N PRO A 238 -16.49 28.55 -6.50
CA PRO A 238 -15.23 29.28 -6.55
C PRO A 238 -14.28 28.78 -5.46
N GLN A 239 -13.15 28.21 -5.86
CA GLN A 239 -12.18 27.70 -4.90
C GLN A 239 -11.52 28.86 -4.17
N VAL A 240 -11.44 28.76 -2.85
CA VAL A 240 -10.68 29.71 -2.02
C VAL A 240 -9.20 29.49 -2.31
N GLU A 241 -8.47 30.58 -2.59
CA GLU A 241 -7.03 30.51 -2.79
C GLU A 241 -6.33 30.11 -1.48
N ARG A 242 -5.62 28.97 -1.52
CA ARG A 242 -4.86 28.45 -0.39
C ARG A 242 -3.42 28.95 -0.45
N THR A 243 -2.91 29.36 0.70
CA THR A 243 -1.50 29.72 0.83
C THR A 243 -0.71 28.52 1.31
N TYR A 244 0.25 28.07 0.50
CA TYR A 244 1.15 26.98 0.81
C TYR A 244 2.57 27.50 1.03
N SER A 245 3.39 26.73 1.76
CA SER A 245 4.80 27.06 1.97
C SER A 245 5.64 26.91 0.70
N SER A 246 5.21 26.06 -0.23
CA SER A 246 5.78 25.93 -1.58
C SER A 246 4.79 25.22 -2.50
N TYR A 247 5.00 25.32 -3.81
CA TYR A 247 4.08 24.84 -4.82
C TYR A 247 4.79 23.89 -5.79
N LEU A 248 4.09 22.83 -6.19
CA LEU A 248 4.43 21.95 -7.31
C LEU A 248 3.18 21.76 -8.18
N GLU A 249 3.39 21.50 -9.46
CA GLU A 249 2.31 21.22 -10.40
C GLU A 249 2.68 20.00 -11.25
N LEU A 250 1.72 19.10 -11.42
CA LEU A 250 1.81 17.95 -12.30
C LEU A 250 0.59 17.93 -13.21
N ASP A 251 0.87 17.90 -14.50
CA ASP A 251 -0.14 17.60 -15.48
C ASP A 251 -0.34 16.10 -15.61
N LEU A 252 -1.56 15.62 -15.35
CA LEU A 252 -1.86 14.20 -15.42
C LEU A 252 -1.69 13.64 -16.83
N LYS A 253 -1.73 14.46 -17.88
CA LYS A 253 -1.44 14.03 -19.25
C LYS A 253 0.03 13.64 -19.45
N ASP A 254 0.94 14.19 -18.65
CA ASP A 254 2.38 13.99 -18.83
C ASP A 254 2.90 12.73 -18.12
N VAL A 255 2.04 12.08 -17.32
CA VAL A 255 2.33 10.77 -16.72
C VAL A 255 2.39 9.71 -17.83
N GLU A 256 3.42 8.87 -17.77
CA GLU A 256 3.65 7.76 -18.70
C GLU A 256 3.73 6.44 -17.94
N PRO A 257 3.40 5.30 -18.57
CA PRO A 257 3.61 3.98 -17.98
C PRO A 257 5.07 3.78 -17.57
N CYS A 258 5.28 3.36 -16.33
CA CYS A 258 6.60 3.28 -15.73
C CYS A 258 6.70 2.09 -14.76
N ILE A 259 7.92 1.56 -14.62
CA ILE A 259 8.34 1.03 -13.32
C ILE A 259 8.96 2.21 -12.57
N SER A 260 9.75 2.08 -11.50
CA SER A 260 10.38 3.28 -10.87
C SER A 260 11.26 4.15 -11.82
N VAL A 261 11.34 3.80 -13.11
CA VAL A 261 11.77 4.58 -14.28
C VAL A 261 10.75 4.40 -15.44
N PRO A 262 10.62 5.35 -16.39
CA PRO A 262 9.73 5.20 -17.56
C PRO A 262 9.97 3.89 -18.33
N LEU A 263 8.90 3.20 -18.76
CA LEU A 263 9.03 1.89 -19.43
C LEU A 263 9.90 1.95 -20.71
N LYS A 264 9.84 3.07 -21.43
CA LYS A 264 10.66 3.32 -22.63
C LYS A 264 12.17 3.35 -22.35
N GLU A 265 12.56 3.70 -21.13
CA GLU A 265 13.95 3.80 -20.68
C GLU A 265 14.42 2.52 -19.97
N MET A 266 13.50 1.72 -19.42
CA MET A 266 13.79 0.51 -18.62
C MET A 266 14.87 -0.38 -19.23
N LYS A 267 14.77 -0.69 -20.54
CA LYS A 267 15.74 -1.56 -21.21
C LYS A 267 17.14 -0.95 -21.24
N ALA A 268 17.26 0.34 -21.52
CA ALA A 268 18.55 1.02 -21.56
C ALA A 268 19.14 1.13 -20.14
N ASP A 269 18.31 1.51 -19.16
CA ASP A 269 18.71 1.62 -17.76
C ASP A 269 19.18 0.27 -17.20
N TRP A 270 18.43 -0.82 -17.46
CA TRP A 270 18.83 -2.17 -17.01
C TRP A 270 20.20 -2.60 -17.55
N HIS A 271 20.45 -2.42 -18.85
CA HIS A 271 21.75 -2.79 -19.43
C HIS A 271 22.88 -1.94 -18.86
N ALA A 272 22.65 -0.64 -18.59
CA ALA A 272 23.64 0.20 -17.94
C ALA A 272 23.91 -0.26 -16.49
N TYR A 273 22.89 -0.73 -15.77
CA TYR A 273 23.03 -1.18 -14.38
C TYR A 273 23.91 -2.42 -14.26
N LEU A 274 23.95 -3.29 -15.27
CA LEU A 274 24.81 -4.47 -15.20
C LEU A 274 26.30 -4.10 -15.08
N ASP A 275 26.80 -3.15 -15.89
CA ASP A 275 28.24 -2.77 -15.92
C ASP A 275 28.61 -1.67 -14.90
N ASN A 276 27.65 -0.82 -14.53
CA ASN A 276 27.90 0.29 -13.59
C ASN A 276 28.45 -0.20 -12.24
N ARG A 277 29.30 0.62 -11.61
CA ARG A 277 29.85 0.35 -10.27
C ARG A 277 28.75 0.06 -9.26
N VAL A 278 29.04 -0.86 -8.34
CA VAL A 278 28.11 -1.25 -7.26
C VAL A 278 27.51 -0.02 -6.58
N GLY A 279 26.19 0.08 -6.62
CA GLY A 279 25.43 1.21 -6.08
C GLY A 279 23.96 1.15 -6.49
N PHE A 280 23.21 2.23 -6.28
CA PHE A 280 21.77 2.28 -6.60
C PHE A 280 21.42 1.96 -8.06
N LYS A 281 22.34 2.20 -8.98
CA LYS A 281 22.18 2.00 -10.43
C LYS A 281 23.30 1.13 -11.01
N GLY A 282 23.86 0.19 -10.24
CA GLY A 282 24.99 -0.61 -10.69
C GLY A 282 25.23 -1.91 -9.92
N PHE A 283 25.52 -2.98 -10.64
CA PHE A 283 25.82 -4.33 -10.12
C PHE A 283 27.28 -4.76 -10.34
N ALA A 284 28.04 -4.04 -11.18
CA ALA A 284 29.42 -4.32 -11.53
C ALA A 284 29.68 -5.75 -12.05
N VAL A 285 28.76 -6.27 -12.88
CA VAL A 285 28.92 -7.54 -13.59
C VAL A 285 30.03 -7.40 -14.63
N PRO A 286 31.08 -8.25 -14.60
CA PRO A 286 32.13 -8.25 -15.61
C PRO A 286 31.58 -8.41 -17.03
N LYS A 287 32.17 -7.71 -18.00
CA LYS A 287 31.67 -7.64 -19.38
C LYS A 287 31.58 -9.00 -20.06
N ASP A 288 32.50 -9.90 -19.73
CA ASP A 288 32.55 -11.28 -20.17
C ASP A 288 31.42 -12.15 -19.60
N LEU A 289 30.84 -11.77 -18.46
CA LEU A 289 29.74 -12.51 -17.81
C LEU A 289 28.34 -11.96 -18.14
N LEU A 290 28.23 -10.80 -18.83
CA LEU A 290 26.94 -10.18 -19.16
C LEU A 290 26.01 -11.08 -19.98
N GLY A 291 26.58 -11.99 -20.77
CA GLY A 291 25.85 -12.94 -21.62
C GLY A 291 25.58 -14.30 -20.97
N ASN A 292 25.93 -14.49 -19.70
CA ASN A 292 25.85 -15.80 -19.06
C ASN A 292 24.41 -16.32 -19.00
N VAL A 293 24.28 -17.62 -19.21
CA VAL A 293 23.03 -18.37 -19.12
C VAL A 293 23.24 -19.48 -18.10
N ALA A 294 22.46 -19.47 -17.01
CA ALA A 294 22.43 -20.57 -16.07
C ALA A 294 21.50 -21.64 -16.61
N GLU A 295 22.01 -22.84 -16.88
CA GLU A 295 21.19 -24.00 -17.19
C GLU A 295 20.86 -24.75 -15.90
N PHE A 296 19.60 -25.14 -15.74
CA PHE A 296 19.14 -25.88 -14.57
C PHE A 296 17.97 -26.80 -14.92
N THR A 297 17.64 -27.70 -14.01
CA THR A 297 16.50 -28.61 -14.17
C THR A 297 15.43 -28.28 -13.14
N PHE A 298 14.29 -27.77 -13.59
CA PHE A 298 13.14 -27.47 -12.73
C PHE A 298 12.17 -28.66 -12.75
N HIS A 299 12.13 -29.43 -11.66
CA HIS A 299 11.28 -30.63 -11.51
C HIS A 299 11.31 -31.58 -12.73
N GLY A 300 12.51 -31.86 -13.26
CA GLY A 300 12.71 -32.73 -14.43
C GLY A 300 12.60 -32.04 -15.80
N THR A 301 12.27 -30.75 -15.85
CA THR A 301 12.21 -29.97 -17.09
C THR A 301 13.44 -29.08 -17.23
N PRO A 302 14.19 -29.16 -18.35
CA PRO A 302 15.30 -28.24 -18.62
C PRO A 302 14.83 -26.79 -18.68
N ALA A 303 15.58 -25.90 -18.02
CA ALA A 303 15.28 -24.48 -17.95
C ALA A 303 16.55 -23.64 -18.00
N GLN A 304 16.39 -22.36 -18.33
CA GLN A 304 17.48 -21.39 -18.45
C GLN A 304 17.12 -20.08 -17.76
N LEU A 305 18.11 -19.49 -17.07
CA LEU A 305 18.04 -18.14 -16.49
C LEU A 305 19.15 -17.25 -17.04
N ARG A 306 18.83 -15.96 -17.19
CA ARG A 306 19.76 -14.90 -17.59
C ARG A 306 19.60 -13.69 -16.68
N HIS A 307 20.56 -12.77 -16.72
CA HIS A 307 20.44 -11.49 -16.05
C HIS A 307 19.18 -10.74 -16.52
N GLY A 308 18.29 -10.42 -15.56
CA GLY A 308 17.04 -9.71 -15.81
C GLY A 308 15.81 -10.62 -15.94
N ASP A 309 15.99 -11.95 -15.88
CA ASP A 309 14.86 -12.86 -15.80
C ASP A 309 14.11 -12.67 -14.47
N VAL A 310 12.78 -12.61 -14.57
CA VAL A 310 11.89 -12.49 -13.41
C VAL A 310 11.78 -13.84 -12.72
N VAL A 311 12.10 -13.90 -11.42
CA VAL A 311 11.96 -15.11 -10.59
C VAL A 311 10.88 -15.00 -9.52
N ILE A 312 10.48 -13.77 -9.17
CA ILE A 312 9.33 -13.48 -8.29
C ILE A 312 8.46 -12.45 -8.99
N ALA A 313 7.15 -12.73 -9.07
CA ALA A 313 6.15 -11.80 -9.59
C ALA A 313 4.93 -11.77 -8.66
N ALA A 314 4.85 -10.76 -7.80
CA ALA A 314 3.83 -10.68 -6.76
C ALA A 314 2.88 -9.50 -6.99
N ILE A 315 1.57 -9.78 -7.04
CA ILE A 315 0.52 -8.77 -6.88
C ILE A 315 0.26 -8.66 -5.38
N THR A 316 0.89 -7.68 -4.74
CA THR A 316 0.92 -7.50 -3.28
C THR A 316 0.77 -6.02 -2.90
N SER A 317 0.92 -5.72 -1.61
CA SER A 317 0.80 -4.40 -1.00
C SER A 317 -0.61 -3.83 -0.92
N CYS A 318 -0.92 -3.17 0.20
CA CYS A 318 -2.13 -2.37 0.34
C CYS A 318 -2.18 -1.23 -0.70
N THR A 319 -1.03 -0.70 -1.13
CA THR A 319 -0.90 0.41 -2.10
C THR A 319 -1.72 0.19 -3.38
N ASN A 320 -1.75 -1.05 -3.90
CA ASN A 320 -2.40 -1.39 -5.16
C ASN A 320 -3.59 -2.33 -4.97
N THR A 321 -3.54 -3.24 -3.99
CA THR A 321 -4.63 -4.22 -3.82
C THR A 321 -5.91 -3.61 -3.26
N SER A 322 -5.87 -2.39 -2.71
CA SER A 322 -7.05 -1.60 -2.38
C SER A 322 -7.72 -0.96 -3.59
N ASN A 323 -7.06 -0.94 -4.76
CA ASN A 323 -7.51 -0.23 -5.94
C ASN A 323 -8.13 -1.20 -6.96
N PRO A 324 -9.49 -1.21 -7.11
CA PRO A 324 -10.16 -2.12 -8.02
C PRO A 324 -9.74 -1.92 -9.48
N SER A 325 -9.35 -0.71 -9.89
CA SER A 325 -8.99 -0.41 -11.28
C SER A 325 -7.75 -1.19 -11.70
N VAL A 326 -6.68 -1.19 -10.91
CA VAL A 326 -5.45 -1.94 -11.22
C VAL A 326 -5.63 -3.44 -11.01
N MET A 327 -6.45 -3.87 -10.05
CA MET A 327 -6.73 -5.28 -9.81
C MET A 327 -7.56 -5.92 -10.92
N LEU A 328 -8.62 -5.24 -11.37
CA LEU A 328 -9.39 -5.67 -12.53
C LEU A 328 -8.57 -5.54 -13.81
N GLY A 329 -7.76 -4.49 -13.95
CA GLY A 329 -6.81 -4.32 -15.05
C GLY A 329 -5.85 -5.51 -15.17
N ALA A 330 -5.22 -5.91 -14.07
CA ALA A 330 -4.33 -7.08 -14.02
C ALA A 330 -5.05 -8.36 -14.42
N ALA A 331 -6.28 -8.56 -13.95
CA ALA A 331 -7.06 -9.76 -14.27
C ALA A 331 -7.56 -9.77 -15.73
N LEU A 332 -7.85 -8.61 -16.31
CA LEU A 332 -8.17 -8.46 -17.75
C LEU A 332 -6.95 -8.72 -18.64
N VAL A 333 -5.76 -8.28 -18.21
CA VAL A 333 -4.49 -8.64 -18.87
C VAL A 333 -4.27 -10.15 -18.80
N ALA A 334 -4.49 -10.77 -17.63
CA ALA A 334 -4.39 -12.21 -17.47
C ALA A 334 -5.34 -12.96 -18.41
N ARG A 335 -6.61 -12.53 -18.49
CA ARG A 335 -7.57 -13.09 -19.43
C ARG A 335 -7.07 -13.00 -20.87
N LYS A 336 -6.59 -11.82 -21.29
CA LYS A 336 -6.11 -11.63 -22.66
C LYS A 336 -4.87 -12.48 -22.96
N ALA A 337 -3.97 -12.63 -22.00
CA ALA A 337 -2.81 -13.50 -22.12
C ALA A 337 -3.21 -14.97 -22.31
N CYS A 338 -4.14 -15.48 -21.49
CA CYS A 338 -4.67 -16.84 -21.63
C CYS A 338 -5.40 -17.06 -22.97
N GLU A 339 -6.20 -16.09 -23.42
CA GLU A 339 -6.86 -16.14 -24.75
C GLU A 339 -5.85 -16.20 -25.91
N LEU A 340 -4.65 -15.64 -25.73
CA LEU A 340 -3.56 -15.67 -26.70
C LEU A 340 -2.64 -16.90 -26.54
N GLY A 341 -2.93 -17.81 -25.60
CA GLY A 341 -2.12 -18.98 -25.31
C GLY A 341 -0.77 -18.66 -24.64
N LEU A 342 -0.66 -17.50 -23.98
CA LEU A 342 0.53 -17.13 -23.20
C LEU A 342 0.50 -17.79 -21.83
N GLU A 343 1.67 -18.25 -21.38
CA GLU A 343 1.86 -18.91 -20.08
C GLU A 343 3.01 -18.25 -19.30
N VAL A 344 2.94 -18.34 -17.97
CA VAL A 344 4.04 -17.94 -17.09
C VAL A 344 4.94 -19.15 -16.85
N LYS A 345 6.25 -19.00 -17.15
CA LYS A 345 7.28 -20.01 -16.87
C LYS A 345 7.10 -20.62 -15.47
N PRO A 346 7.18 -21.96 -15.32
CA PRO A 346 6.76 -22.64 -14.09
C PRO A 346 7.64 -22.35 -12.88
N TRP A 347 8.92 -22.00 -13.11
CA TRP A 347 9.87 -21.65 -12.05
C TRP A 347 9.75 -20.22 -11.51
N ILE A 348 8.84 -19.39 -12.06
CA ILE A 348 8.58 -18.05 -11.53
C ILE A 348 7.63 -18.18 -10.35
N LYS A 349 8.03 -17.67 -9.19
CA LYS A 349 7.17 -17.62 -7.99
C LYS A 349 6.15 -16.50 -8.13
N THR A 350 4.97 -16.82 -8.64
CA THR A 350 3.83 -15.90 -8.74
C THR A 350 2.93 -15.95 -7.52
N SER A 351 2.45 -14.80 -7.05
CA SER A 351 1.55 -14.73 -5.91
C SER A 351 0.56 -13.56 -6.00
N LEU A 352 -0.64 -13.76 -5.48
CA LEU A 352 -1.64 -12.72 -5.27
C LEU A 352 -1.96 -12.62 -3.77
N ALA A 353 -1.68 -11.48 -3.16
CA ALA A 353 -1.91 -11.24 -1.73
C ALA A 353 -2.80 -10.01 -1.54
N PRO A 354 -4.13 -10.16 -1.56
CA PRO A 354 -5.04 -9.03 -1.43
C PRO A 354 -5.05 -8.44 -0.01
N GLY A 355 -5.14 -7.11 0.10
CA GLY A 355 -5.35 -6.44 1.39
C GLY A 355 -6.71 -6.72 2.02
N SER A 356 -7.70 -7.23 1.25
CA SER A 356 -8.99 -7.64 1.78
C SER A 356 -9.71 -8.72 0.98
N GLY A 357 -10.63 -9.42 1.65
CA GLY A 357 -11.52 -10.39 1.00
C GLY A 357 -12.51 -9.76 0.00
N VAL A 358 -12.67 -8.44 -0.03
CA VAL A 358 -13.50 -7.76 -1.06
C VAL A 358 -12.88 -7.97 -2.45
N VAL A 359 -11.56 -7.96 -2.55
CA VAL A 359 -10.81 -8.21 -3.78
C VAL A 359 -11.15 -9.58 -4.36
N THR A 360 -11.03 -10.61 -3.53
CA THR A 360 -11.40 -11.98 -3.88
C THR A 360 -12.85 -12.07 -4.35
N LYS A 361 -13.78 -11.40 -3.65
CA LYS A 361 -15.21 -11.43 -4.00
C LYS A 361 -15.48 -10.84 -5.38
N TYR A 362 -14.92 -9.68 -5.74
CA TYR A 362 -15.19 -9.11 -7.07
C TYR A 362 -14.44 -9.85 -8.19
N LEU A 363 -13.24 -10.39 -7.93
CA LEU A 363 -12.50 -11.19 -8.91
C LEU A 363 -13.21 -12.52 -9.20
N GLN A 364 -13.79 -13.16 -8.19
CA GLN A 364 -14.60 -14.36 -8.36
C GLN A 364 -15.92 -14.06 -9.06
N LYS A 365 -16.66 -13.03 -8.64
CA LYS A 365 -17.94 -12.65 -9.26
C LYS A 365 -17.81 -12.25 -10.73
N SER A 366 -16.70 -11.62 -11.11
CA SER A 366 -16.42 -11.27 -12.51
C SER A 366 -15.91 -12.45 -13.35
N GLY A 367 -15.62 -13.59 -12.72
CA GLY A 367 -14.99 -14.75 -13.37
C GLY A 367 -13.51 -14.55 -13.71
N LEU A 368 -12.91 -13.42 -13.32
CA LEU A 368 -11.55 -13.07 -13.70
C LEU A 368 -10.47 -13.77 -12.86
N GLN A 369 -10.80 -14.24 -11.65
CA GLN A 369 -9.88 -14.99 -10.80
C GLN A 369 -9.33 -16.24 -11.50
N THR A 370 -10.13 -16.91 -12.34
CA THR A 370 -9.72 -18.12 -13.05
C THR A 370 -8.51 -17.88 -13.95
N TYR A 371 -8.45 -16.74 -14.64
CA TYR A 371 -7.32 -16.41 -15.51
C TYR A 371 -6.06 -16.04 -14.73
N LEU A 372 -6.22 -15.36 -13.58
CA LEU A 372 -5.11 -15.12 -12.65
C LEU A 372 -4.52 -16.46 -12.15
N ASN A 373 -5.38 -17.41 -11.77
CA ASN A 373 -4.97 -18.74 -11.34
C ASN A 373 -4.23 -19.52 -12.44
N GLN A 374 -4.72 -19.47 -13.70
CA GLN A 374 -4.05 -20.09 -14.85
C GLN A 374 -2.61 -19.59 -15.05
N LEU A 375 -2.37 -18.30 -14.79
CA LEU A 375 -1.03 -17.69 -14.83
C LEU A 375 -0.24 -17.85 -13.52
N GLY A 376 -0.76 -18.61 -12.55
CA GLY A 376 -0.11 -18.89 -11.27
C GLY A 376 -0.36 -17.86 -10.16
N PHE A 377 -1.13 -16.80 -10.41
CA PHE A 377 -1.51 -15.78 -9.42
C PHE A 377 -2.67 -16.24 -8.53
N HIS A 378 -2.49 -17.41 -7.91
CA HIS A 378 -3.38 -17.89 -6.86
C HIS A 378 -3.31 -16.97 -5.65
N ILE A 379 -4.42 -16.84 -4.94
CA ILE A 379 -4.43 -16.12 -3.67
C ILE A 379 -3.54 -16.91 -2.70
N VAL A 380 -2.60 -16.23 -2.06
CA VAL A 380 -1.64 -16.86 -1.12
C VAL A 380 -1.89 -16.49 0.34
N GLY A 381 -2.69 -15.44 0.58
CA GLY A 381 -2.99 -14.94 1.92
C GLY A 381 -3.55 -13.52 1.89
N TYR A 382 -4.03 -13.05 3.04
CA TYR A 382 -4.52 -11.68 3.23
C TYR A 382 -3.60 -10.93 4.20
N GLY A 383 -2.59 -10.27 3.66
CA GLY A 383 -1.62 -9.53 4.47
C GLY A 383 -0.47 -8.96 3.64
N CYS A 384 0.52 -8.41 4.30
CA CYS A 384 1.62 -7.69 3.66
C CYS A 384 2.50 -8.59 2.78
N THR A 385 2.76 -9.84 3.18
CA THR A 385 3.49 -10.85 2.38
C THR A 385 4.78 -10.29 1.73
N THR A 386 4.96 -10.47 0.43
CA THR A 386 6.12 -10.00 -0.34
C THR A 386 6.39 -8.50 -0.19
N CYS A 387 5.38 -7.66 0.10
CA CYS A 387 5.57 -6.21 0.29
C CYS A 387 6.57 -5.88 1.41
N ILE A 388 6.58 -6.68 2.49
CA ILE A 388 7.47 -6.51 3.65
C ILE A 388 8.64 -7.50 3.64
N GLY A 389 8.89 -8.18 2.52
CA GLY A 389 9.93 -9.20 2.40
C GLY A 389 9.52 -10.59 2.89
N ASN A 390 8.27 -10.80 3.31
CA ASN A 390 7.71 -12.11 3.65
C ASN A 390 7.37 -12.91 2.37
N SER A 391 8.31 -13.00 1.43
CA SER A 391 8.13 -13.63 0.11
C SER A 391 8.24 -15.15 0.14
N GLY A 392 8.70 -15.73 1.25
CA GLY A 392 9.14 -17.13 1.34
C GLY A 392 10.27 -17.45 0.35
N ASP A 393 10.69 -18.71 0.33
CA ASP A 393 11.80 -19.15 -0.52
C ASP A 393 11.37 -19.39 -1.98
N ILE A 394 12.25 -19.07 -2.93
CA ILE A 394 12.14 -19.59 -4.30
C ILE A 394 12.58 -21.05 -4.31
N ASP A 395 12.21 -21.79 -5.37
CA ASP A 395 12.64 -23.18 -5.50
C ASP A 395 14.18 -23.31 -5.47
N GLU A 396 14.67 -24.35 -4.79
CA GLU A 396 16.11 -24.58 -4.58
C GLU A 396 16.88 -24.63 -5.90
N SER A 397 16.31 -25.25 -6.95
CA SER A 397 16.95 -25.31 -8.26
C SER A 397 17.13 -23.93 -8.91
N VAL A 398 16.20 -23.01 -8.66
CA VAL A 398 16.27 -21.61 -9.11
C VAL A 398 17.30 -20.84 -8.29
N ALA A 399 17.32 -21.05 -6.96
CA ALA A 399 18.29 -20.41 -6.07
C ALA A 399 19.73 -20.83 -6.40
N SER A 400 19.98 -22.12 -6.62
CA SER A 400 21.28 -22.64 -7.07
C SER A 400 21.66 -22.05 -8.42
N ALA A 401 20.76 -22.03 -9.40
CA ALA A 401 21.02 -21.43 -10.71
C ALA A 401 21.42 -19.94 -10.63
N ILE A 402 20.87 -19.17 -9.68
CA ILE A 402 21.23 -17.77 -9.46
C ILE A 402 22.60 -17.63 -8.76
N THR A 403 22.92 -18.50 -7.81
CA THR A 403 24.08 -18.33 -6.91
C THR A 403 25.35 -19.01 -7.40
N GLU A 404 25.22 -20.11 -8.15
CA GLU A 404 26.34 -20.92 -8.64
C GLU A 404 26.84 -20.46 -10.02
N ASN A 405 26.03 -19.72 -10.79
CA ASN A 405 26.42 -19.20 -12.09
C ASN A 405 27.43 -18.05 -11.96
N GLY A 406 28.69 -18.28 -12.35
CA GLY A 406 29.79 -17.31 -12.27
C GLY A 406 30.82 -17.57 -11.15
N ARG A 407 30.75 -18.73 -10.48
CA ARG A 407 31.81 -19.24 -9.59
C ARG A 407 32.60 -20.35 -10.29
N ASP A 408 33.36 -19.99 -11.32
CA ASP A 408 34.47 -20.80 -11.82
C ASP A 408 35.81 -20.16 -11.45
#